data_AF-A0A8I6XWH4-F1
#
_entry.id   AF-A0A8I6XWH4-F1
#
_cell.length_a   1.000
_cell.length_b   1.000
_cell.length_c   1.000
_cell.angle_alpha   90.00
_cell.angle_beta   90.00
_cell.angle_gamma   90.00
#
_symmetry.space_group_name_H-M   'P 1'
#
loop_
_entity.id
_entity.type
_entity.pdbx_description
1 polymer ?
#
loop_
_entity_poly.entity_id
_entity_poly.type
_entity_poly.pdbx_seq_one_letter_code
_entity_poly.pdbx_strand_id
1 'polypeptide(L)'
;MAPLSVAVLAASAEADHHNPPPPPRRPVIVLRAFLFLLAYLALGVTFYAAFPANFTSSNGPTHPIVDALYFCIVTLCTIGYGDITPASPAAKLFAISFVLIGFGFVDVPLSGMVSYVLDLQEHLLITAIKNPRSARKHRHNYIFDIKKGRMRVRMKVTLALGVVAICVGVGTTLLRKVESMGWLDVVYLAVMSVTMVGYGEHVFKTLHGRLFASPWLLVSTLAVARAFLYLAEMRIDKRHRAMANWVLSRDMTVSEFLAADIDNNGYVT
;
A
#
# COMPACT_ATOMS: atom_id res chain seq x y z
N MET A 1 6.10 56.34 -20.85
CA MET A 1 4.85 55.72 -20.36
C MET A 1 5.07 54.22 -20.19
N ALA A 2 5.56 53.77 -19.03
CA ALA A 2 5.67 52.34 -18.69
C ALA A 2 5.74 52.00 -17.17
N PRO A 3 5.04 52.67 -16.23
CA PRO A 3 5.04 52.22 -14.83
C PRO A 3 3.82 51.34 -14.45
N LEU A 4 2.82 51.19 -15.32
CA LEU A 4 1.54 50.55 -14.97
C LEU A 4 1.57 49.00 -15.00
N SER A 5 2.51 48.36 -15.72
CA SER A 5 2.48 46.90 -15.88
C SER A 5 3.11 46.16 -14.68
N VAL A 6 4.13 46.75 -14.05
CA VAL A 6 4.78 46.16 -12.85
C VAL A 6 3.91 46.29 -11.61
N ALA A 7 3.14 47.38 -11.48
CA ALA A 7 2.20 47.58 -10.37
C ALA A 7 1.03 46.59 -10.41
N VAL A 8 0.55 46.22 -11.60
CA VAL A 8 -0.52 45.22 -11.78
C VAL A 8 0.00 43.80 -11.53
N LEU A 9 1.24 43.49 -11.93
CA LEU A 9 1.89 42.21 -11.61
C LEU A 9 2.21 42.06 -10.11
N ALA A 10 2.64 43.13 -9.44
CA ALA A 10 2.84 43.15 -7.99
C ALA A 10 1.51 43.04 -7.23
N ALA A 11 0.45 43.74 -7.67
CA ALA A 11 -0.88 43.63 -7.07
C ALA A 11 -1.52 42.23 -7.27
N SER A 12 -1.22 41.56 -8.39
CA SER A 12 -1.66 40.17 -8.63
C SER A 12 -0.86 39.14 -7.81
N ALA A 13 0.40 39.44 -7.46
CA ALA A 13 1.22 38.58 -6.60
C ALA A 13 0.85 38.72 -5.11
N GLU A 14 0.37 39.89 -4.70
CA GLU A 14 -0.05 40.15 -3.32
C GLU A 14 -1.48 39.64 -3.02
N ALA A 15 -2.31 39.49 -4.05
CA ALA A 15 -3.66 38.91 -3.95
C ALA A 15 -3.67 37.38 -3.79
N ASP A 16 -2.60 36.68 -4.16
CA ASP A 16 -2.52 35.21 -4.09
C ASP A 16 -2.02 34.71 -2.71
N HIS A 17 -1.66 35.61 -1.81
CA HIS A 17 -1.21 35.28 -0.46
C HIS A 17 -2.34 35.00 0.55
N HIS A 18 -3.61 35.20 0.17
CA HIS A 18 -4.74 35.09 1.09
C HIS A 18 -5.63 33.85 0.91
N ASN A 19 -5.41 33.04 -0.12
CA ASN A 19 -6.11 31.76 -0.22
C ASN A 19 -5.32 30.68 0.53
N PRO A 20 -5.86 30.10 1.61
CA PRO A 20 -5.29 28.86 2.13
C PRO A 20 -5.27 27.84 0.97
N PRO A 21 -4.21 27.01 0.85
CA PRO A 21 -4.19 25.97 -0.16
C PRO A 21 -5.49 25.17 -0.05
N PRO A 22 -6.13 24.81 -1.18
CA PRO A 22 -7.37 24.07 -1.14
C PRO A 22 -7.18 22.82 -0.27
N PRO A 23 -8.08 22.53 0.68
CA PRO A 23 -7.93 21.38 1.55
C PRO A 23 -7.78 20.11 0.70
N PRO A 24 -6.94 19.15 1.11
CA PRO A 24 -6.65 17.95 0.34
C PRO A 24 -7.97 17.26 -0.05
N ARG A 25 -8.30 17.35 -1.34
CA ARG A 25 -9.51 16.72 -1.88
C ARG A 25 -9.21 15.23 -2.07
N ARG A 26 -9.65 14.40 -1.11
CA ARG A 26 -10.58 13.24 -1.28
C ARG A 26 -10.33 12.07 -0.31
N PRO A 27 -10.87 12.13 0.92
CA PRO A 27 -11.21 10.92 1.67
C PRO A 27 -12.26 10.05 0.94
N VAL A 28 -13.00 10.63 -0.02
CA VAL A 28 -14.12 9.99 -0.71
C VAL A 28 -13.70 8.85 -1.66
N ILE A 29 -12.52 8.90 -2.28
CA ILE A 29 -12.07 7.81 -3.18
C ILE A 29 -11.70 6.58 -2.35
N VAL A 30 -10.90 6.77 -1.28
CA VAL A 30 -10.49 5.70 -0.38
C VAL A 30 -11.70 5.09 0.33
N LEU A 31 -12.63 5.93 0.80
CA LEU A 31 -13.87 5.46 1.39
C LEU A 31 -14.71 4.65 0.40
N ARG A 32 -14.89 5.13 -0.83
CA ARG A 32 -15.60 4.38 -1.88
C ARG A 32 -14.92 3.04 -2.17
N ALA A 33 -13.60 3.02 -2.27
CA ALA A 33 -12.84 1.78 -2.48
C ALA A 33 -13.06 0.77 -1.35
N PHE A 34 -13.05 1.24 -0.09
CA PHE A 34 -13.33 0.42 1.07
C PHE A 34 -14.78 -0.10 1.08
N LEU A 35 -15.75 0.74 0.73
CA LEU A 35 -17.15 0.33 0.61
C LEU A 35 -17.35 -0.71 -0.51
N PHE A 36 -16.69 -0.54 -1.66
CA PHE A 36 -16.72 -1.54 -2.74
C PHE A 36 -16.09 -2.86 -2.31
N LEU A 37 -14.95 -2.82 -1.60
CA LEU A 37 -14.31 -4.01 -1.04
C LEU A 37 -15.21 -4.74 -0.04
N LEU A 38 -15.88 -3.99 0.86
CA LEU A 38 -16.83 -4.56 1.81
C LEU A 38 -18.05 -5.17 1.12
N ALA A 39 -18.61 -4.50 0.12
CA ALA A 39 -19.73 -5.03 -0.67
C ALA A 39 -19.31 -6.31 -1.43
N TYR A 40 -18.09 -6.34 -1.95
CA TYR A 40 -17.52 -7.49 -2.63
C TYR A 40 -17.32 -8.69 -1.70
N LEU A 41 -16.78 -8.46 -0.50
CA LEU A 41 -16.67 -9.49 0.53
C LEU A 41 -18.06 -9.96 0.98
N ALA A 42 -19.02 -9.05 1.16
CA ALA A 42 -20.39 -9.41 1.51
C ALA A 42 -21.03 -10.31 0.45
N LEU A 43 -20.81 -10.04 -0.85
CA LEU A 43 -21.27 -10.89 -1.95
C LEU A 43 -20.66 -12.30 -1.88
N GLY A 44 -19.36 -12.40 -1.56
CA GLY A 44 -18.72 -13.70 -1.38
C GLY A 44 -19.27 -14.47 -0.17
N VAL A 45 -19.47 -13.76 0.94
CA VAL A 45 -20.02 -14.33 2.18
C VAL A 45 -21.44 -14.83 1.96
N THR A 46 -22.29 -14.06 1.28
CA THR A 46 -23.67 -14.47 1.00
C THR A 46 -23.73 -15.69 0.09
N PHE A 47 -22.86 -15.77 -0.94
CA PHE A 47 -22.78 -16.94 -1.80
C PHE A 47 -22.39 -18.21 -1.02
N TYR A 48 -21.34 -18.13 -0.19
CA TYR A 48 -20.93 -19.26 0.64
C TYR A 48 -22.03 -19.67 1.62
N ALA A 49 -22.63 -18.69 2.32
CA ALA A 49 -23.66 -18.93 3.32
C ALA A 49 -24.96 -19.48 2.72
N ALA A 50 -25.28 -19.15 1.46
CA ALA A 50 -26.41 -19.71 0.73
C ALA A 50 -26.16 -21.16 0.29
N PHE A 51 -24.92 -21.53 0.03
CA PHE A 51 -24.55 -22.86 -0.48
C PHE A 51 -23.45 -23.55 0.34
N PRO A 52 -23.61 -23.75 1.66
CA PRO A 52 -22.58 -24.32 2.51
C PRO A 52 -22.23 -25.77 2.13
N ALA A 53 -23.19 -26.53 1.59
CA ALA A 53 -22.97 -27.90 1.12
C ALA A 53 -21.98 -28.02 -0.05
N ASN A 54 -21.72 -26.93 -0.76
CA ASN A 54 -20.76 -26.91 -1.87
C ASN A 54 -19.31 -26.74 -1.42
N PHE A 55 -19.07 -26.52 -0.12
CA PHE A 55 -17.75 -26.30 0.46
C PHE A 55 -17.43 -27.39 1.50
N THR A 56 -16.17 -27.75 1.59
CA THR A 56 -15.67 -28.72 2.58
C THR A 56 -14.72 -28.02 3.54
N SER A 57 -14.94 -28.20 4.84
CA SER A 57 -14.06 -27.72 5.93
C SER A 57 -13.37 -28.90 6.59
N SER A 58 -12.03 -28.89 6.60
CA SER A 58 -11.19 -29.93 7.21
C SER A 58 -11.29 -29.97 8.74
N ASN A 59 -11.52 -28.84 9.39
CA ASN A 59 -11.55 -28.70 10.85
C ASN A 59 -12.96 -28.73 11.45
N GLY A 60 -13.96 -29.14 10.65
CA GLY A 60 -15.37 -29.06 11.02
C GLY A 60 -15.98 -27.66 10.83
N PRO A 61 -17.31 -27.55 10.90
CA PRO A 61 -18.01 -26.27 10.79
C PRO A 61 -17.93 -25.51 12.12
N THR A 62 -17.58 -24.21 12.08
CA THR A 62 -17.60 -23.37 13.28
C THR A 62 -18.85 -22.49 13.29
N HIS A 63 -18.88 -21.45 12.45
CA HIS A 63 -20.07 -20.63 12.23
C HIS A 63 -20.14 -20.26 10.76
N PRO A 64 -21.26 -20.50 10.05
CA PRO A 64 -21.33 -20.38 8.59
C PRO A 64 -20.86 -19.02 8.05
N ILE A 65 -21.23 -17.93 8.72
CA ILE A 65 -20.88 -16.56 8.29
C ILE A 65 -19.40 -16.25 8.55
N VAL A 66 -18.84 -16.74 9.67
CA VAL A 66 -17.44 -16.47 10.02
C VAL A 66 -16.52 -17.30 9.14
N ASP A 67 -16.90 -18.55 8.88
CA ASP A 67 -16.18 -19.45 7.98
C ASP A 67 -16.21 -18.92 6.54
N ALA A 68 -17.36 -18.39 6.10
CA ALA A 68 -17.50 -17.71 4.81
C ALA A 68 -16.60 -16.47 4.71
N LEU A 69 -16.62 -15.59 5.71
CA LEU A 69 -15.82 -14.37 5.72
C LEU A 69 -14.33 -14.70 5.69
N TYR A 70 -13.92 -15.65 6.53
CA TYR A 70 -12.56 -16.15 6.59
C TYR A 70 -12.12 -16.75 5.24
N PHE A 71 -12.94 -17.61 4.63
CA PHE A 71 -12.66 -18.17 3.31
C PHE A 71 -12.49 -17.08 2.24
N CYS A 72 -13.42 -16.12 2.18
CA CYS A 72 -13.35 -15.02 1.21
C CYS A 72 -12.07 -14.19 1.39
N ILE A 73 -11.69 -13.89 2.63
CA ILE A 73 -10.48 -13.10 2.91
C ILE A 73 -9.22 -13.88 2.60
N VAL A 74 -9.12 -15.14 3.02
CA VAL A 74 -7.96 -16.01 2.72
C VAL A 74 -7.78 -16.17 1.21
N THR A 75 -8.88 -16.28 0.46
CA THR A 75 -8.89 -16.35 -1.00
C THR A 75 -8.49 -15.01 -1.63
N LEU A 76 -9.05 -13.90 -1.17
CA LEU A 76 -8.78 -12.56 -1.69
C LEU A 76 -7.34 -12.11 -1.42
N CYS A 77 -6.81 -12.46 -0.24
CA CYS A 77 -5.43 -12.21 0.14
C CYS A 77 -4.45 -13.19 -0.52
N THR A 78 -4.92 -14.12 -1.34
CA THR A 78 -4.11 -15.13 -2.04
C THR A 78 -3.28 -16.03 -1.11
N ILE A 79 -3.69 -16.17 0.16
CA ILE A 79 -2.99 -17.00 1.15
C ILE A 79 -3.31 -18.47 0.92
N GLY A 80 -4.60 -18.80 0.77
CA GLY A 80 -5.05 -20.12 0.33
C GLY A 80 -4.65 -21.32 1.21
N TYR A 81 -4.92 -21.28 2.52
CA TYR A 81 -4.57 -22.39 3.43
C TYR A 81 -5.13 -23.77 3.05
N GLY A 82 -6.22 -23.82 2.28
CA GLY A 82 -6.84 -25.09 1.87
C GLY A 82 -7.63 -25.79 2.98
N ASP A 83 -7.87 -25.14 4.12
CA ASP A 83 -8.69 -25.69 5.20
C ASP A 83 -10.18 -25.67 4.88
N ILE A 84 -10.63 -24.65 4.13
CA ILE A 84 -11.95 -24.55 3.51
C ILE A 84 -11.78 -24.49 2.00
N THR A 85 -12.42 -25.41 1.28
CA THR A 85 -12.25 -25.53 -0.18
C THR A 85 -13.58 -25.76 -0.90
N PRO A 86 -13.73 -25.26 -2.15
CA PRO A 86 -14.89 -25.54 -2.97
C PRO A 86 -14.86 -27.00 -3.48
N ALA A 87 -15.86 -27.78 -3.08
CA ALA A 87 -15.99 -29.18 -3.47
C ALA A 87 -16.76 -29.34 -4.79
N SER A 88 -17.82 -28.53 -5.00
CA SER A 88 -18.68 -28.65 -6.18
C SER A 88 -18.18 -27.85 -7.39
N PRO A 89 -18.54 -28.24 -8.63
CA PRO A 89 -18.18 -27.49 -9.85
C PRO A 89 -18.67 -26.03 -9.81
N ALA A 90 -19.87 -25.78 -9.28
CA ALA A 90 -20.43 -24.45 -9.18
C ALA A 90 -19.62 -23.55 -8.22
N ALA A 91 -19.20 -24.09 -7.06
CA ALA A 91 -18.37 -23.35 -6.12
C ALA A 91 -16.95 -23.11 -6.65
N LYS A 92 -16.40 -24.04 -7.46
CA LYS A 92 -15.12 -23.84 -8.14
C LYS A 92 -15.19 -22.72 -9.18
N LEU A 93 -16.24 -22.70 -10.01
CA LEU A 93 -16.47 -21.62 -10.97
C LEU A 93 -16.61 -20.27 -10.26
N PHE A 94 -17.39 -20.23 -9.17
CA PHE A 94 -17.51 -19.04 -8.33
C PHE A 94 -16.15 -18.59 -7.79
N ALA A 95 -15.36 -19.50 -7.22
CA ALA A 95 -14.04 -19.18 -6.68
C ALA A 95 -13.09 -18.63 -7.75
N ILE A 96 -13.11 -19.19 -8.96
CA ILE A 96 -12.32 -18.67 -10.10
C ILE A 96 -12.72 -17.24 -10.43
N SER A 97 -14.02 -16.98 -10.63
CA SER A 97 -14.51 -15.62 -10.91
C SER A 97 -14.22 -14.66 -9.76
N PHE A 98 -14.33 -15.14 -8.52
CA PHE A 98 -14.05 -14.35 -7.32
C PHE A 98 -12.56 -13.95 -7.23
N VAL A 99 -11.62 -14.85 -7.50
CA VAL A 99 -10.20 -14.48 -7.49
C VAL A 99 -9.86 -13.49 -8.61
N LEU A 100 -10.34 -13.74 -9.84
CA LEU A 100 -10.04 -12.89 -11.00
C LEU A 100 -10.54 -11.45 -10.82
N ILE A 101 -11.76 -11.31 -10.32
CA ILE A 101 -12.37 -10.00 -10.07
C ILE A 101 -11.77 -9.36 -8.81
N GLY A 102 -11.58 -10.15 -7.75
CA GLY A 102 -11.06 -9.70 -6.46
C GLY A 102 -9.66 -9.08 -6.56
N PHE A 103 -8.78 -9.62 -7.40
CA PHE A 103 -7.44 -9.08 -7.61
C PHE A 103 -7.46 -7.61 -8.04
N GLY A 104 -8.35 -7.25 -8.97
CA GLY A 104 -8.52 -5.85 -9.41
C GLY A 104 -9.07 -4.95 -8.30
N PHE A 105 -9.91 -5.48 -7.41
CA PHE A 105 -10.47 -4.72 -6.30
C PHE A 105 -9.49 -4.48 -5.15
N VAL A 106 -8.50 -5.35 -4.93
CA VAL A 106 -7.45 -5.16 -3.91
C VAL A 106 -6.48 -4.04 -4.29
N ASP A 107 -6.28 -3.79 -5.59
CA ASP A 107 -5.39 -2.71 -6.07
C ASP A 107 -5.94 -1.31 -5.75
N VAL A 108 -7.25 -1.11 -5.79
CA VAL A 108 -7.88 0.20 -5.54
C VAL A 108 -7.60 0.76 -4.13
N PRO A 109 -7.81 0.01 -3.01
CA PRO A 109 -7.44 0.49 -1.68
C PRO A 109 -5.92 0.62 -1.51
N LEU A 110 -5.12 -0.23 -2.16
CA LEU A 110 -3.66 -0.07 -2.17
C LEU A 110 -3.27 1.28 -2.77
N SER A 111 -3.78 1.59 -3.96
CA SER A 111 -3.61 2.88 -4.66
C SER A 111 -4.03 4.06 -3.79
N GLY A 112 -5.22 3.97 -3.18
CA GLY A 112 -5.74 5.00 -2.28
C GLY A 112 -4.86 5.27 -1.06
N MET A 113 -4.32 4.20 -0.44
CA MET A 113 -3.37 4.32 0.67
C MET A 113 -2.03 4.93 0.22
N VAL A 114 -1.56 4.63 -1.00
CA VAL A 114 -0.35 5.26 -1.57
C VAL A 114 -0.53 6.76 -1.63
N SER A 115 -1.60 7.20 -2.28
CA SER A 115 -1.88 8.62 -2.49
C SER A 115 -2.01 9.35 -1.16
N TYR A 116 -2.72 8.75 -0.18
CA TYR A 116 -2.82 9.35 1.16
C TYR A 116 -1.44 9.57 1.82
N VAL A 117 -0.54 8.60 1.74
CA VAL A 117 0.81 8.72 2.32
C VAL A 117 1.65 9.76 1.56
N LEU A 118 1.48 9.86 0.24
CA LEU A 118 2.16 10.86 -0.59
C LEU A 118 1.66 12.28 -0.28
N ASP A 119 0.34 12.47 -0.20
CA ASP A 119 -0.29 13.74 0.13
C ASP A 119 0.14 14.23 1.51
N LEU A 120 0.25 13.32 2.49
CA LEU A 120 0.77 13.65 3.82
C LEU A 120 2.23 14.14 3.76
N GLN A 121 3.06 13.50 2.94
CA GLN A 121 4.45 13.93 2.74
C GLN A 121 4.53 15.31 2.09
N GLU A 122 3.68 15.58 1.10
CA GLU A 122 3.61 16.88 0.42
C GLU A 122 3.16 17.99 1.38
N HIS A 123 2.09 17.75 2.16
CA HIS A 123 1.58 18.73 3.11
C HIS A 123 2.61 19.11 4.19
N LEU A 124 3.35 18.12 4.74
CA LEU A 124 4.40 18.36 5.71
C LEU A 124 5.57 19.17 5.10
N LEU A 125 5.91 18.89 3.84
CA LEU A 125 6.95 19.62 3.11
C LEU A 125 6.53 21.07 2.88
N ILE A 126 5.31 21.33 2.41
CA ILE A 126 4.79 22.68 2.18
C ILE A 126 4.71 23.46 3.50
N THR A 127 4.25 22.84 4.59
CA THR A 127 4.20 23.47 5.92
C THR A 127 5.59 23.87 6.43
N ALA A 128 6.60 23.02 6.16
CA ALA A 128 7.99 23.33 6.49
C ALA A 128 8.54 24.51 5.67
N ILE A 129 8.14 24.67 4.40
CA ILE A 129 8.54 25.80 3.55
C ILE A 129 7.86 27.10 3.96
N LYS A 130 6.54 27.07 4.23
CA LYS A 130 5.72 28.25 4.53
C LYS A 130 6.09 28.92 5.86
N ASN A 131 6.77 28.20 6.77
CA ASN A 131 7.16 28.71 8.09
C ASN A 131 8.70 28.77 8.29
N PRO A 132 9.39 29.73 7.63
CA PRO A 132 10.85 29.74 7.50
C PRO A 132 11.62 29.93 8.82
N ARG A 133 10.97 30.48 9.87
CA ARG A 133 11.58 30.67 11.21
C ARG A 133 11.77 29.33 11.95
N SER A 134 10.87 28.36 11.77
CA SER A 134 11.05 26.98 12.21
C SER A 134 11.97 26.19 11.27
N ALA A 135 11.89 26.49 9.96
CA ALA A 135 12.75 25.89 8.94
C ALA A 135 14.23 26.21 9.13
N ARG A 136 14.63 27.35 9.73
CA ARG A 136 16.04 27.68 9.99
C ARG A 136 16.73 26.69 10.94
N LYS A 137 16.00 26.12 11.92
CA LYS A 137 16.50 25.04 12.81
C LYS A 137 16.53 23.68 12.10
N HIS A 138 15.70 23.48 11.09
CA HIS A 138 15.66 22.26 10.25
C HIS A 138 16.49 22.35 8.94
N ARG A 139 16.99 23.54 8.56
CA ARG A 139 17.75 23.81 7.33
C ARG A 139 19.06 23.03 7.28
N HIS A 140 19.67 22.79 8.45
CA HIS A 140 20.86 21.96 8.57
C HIS A 140 20.61 20.50 8.16
N ASN A 141 19.38 19.98 8.37
CA ASN A 141 18.97 18.66 7.87
C ASN A 141 18.61 18.67 6.39
N TYR A 142 18.27 19.82 5.79
CA TYR A 142 17.85 19.94 4.39
C TYR A 142 19.02 20.10 3.41
N ILE A 143 20.18 20.64 3.82
CA ILE A 143 21.37 20.69 2.95
C ILE A 143 22.00 19.30 2.78
N PHE A 144 21.80 18.39 3.75
CA PHE A 144 22.01 16.97 3.52
C PHE A 144 21.01 16.38 2.50
N ASP A 145 19.92 17.09 2.10
CA ASP A 145 18.76 16.58 1.31
C ASP A 145 18.98 16.35 -0.18
N ILE A 146 19.94 17.03 -0.78
CA ILE A 146 20.22 16.84 -2.21
C ILE A 146 21.08 15.57 -2.44
N LYS A 147 21.80 15.09 -1.42
CA LYS A 147 22.33 13.71 -1.35
C LYS A 147 21.29 12.67 -0.86
N LYS A 148 20.06 13.08 -0.51
CA LYS A 148 19.07 12.33 0.32
C LYS A 148 17.90 11.75 -0.45
N GLY A 149 17.92 11.81 -1.79
CA GLY A 149 17.12 10.89 -2.63
C GLY A 149 17.37 9.43 -2.23
N ARG A 150 18.62 9.09 -1.85
CA ARG A 150 18.98 7.77 -1.27
C ARG A 150 18.36 7.49 0.10
N MET A 151 18.12 8.52 0.91
CA MET A 151 17.66 8.39 2.30
C MET A 151 16.14 8.34 2.40
N ARG A 152 15.41 9.09 1.56
CA ARG A 152 13.93 9.03 1.50
C ARG A 152 13.44 7.63 1.08
N VAL A 153 14.07 7.05 0.06
CA VAL A 153 13.74 5.70 -0.42
C VAL A 153 14.10 4.64 0.63
N ARG A 154 15.30 4.72 1.22
CA ARG A 154 15.70 3.81 2.31
C ARG A 154 14.78 3.93 3.52
N MET A 155 14.36 5.15 3.89
CA MET A 155 13.42 5.38 4.99
C MET A 155 12.05 4.77 4.70
N LYS A 156 11.51 4.93 3.48
CA LYS A 156 10.24 4.28 3.08
C LYS A 156 10.34 2.75 3.17
N VAL A 157 11.44 2.17 2.70
CA VAL A 157 11.68 0.72 2.77
C VAL A 157 11.83 0.25 4.22
N THR A 158 12.63 0.92 5.04
CA THR A 158 12.80 0.57 6.47
C THR A 158 11.48 0.68 7.23
N LEU A 159 10.70 1.73 6.97
CA LEU A 159 9.37 1.90 7.56
C LEU A 159 8.45 0.76 7.12
N ALA A 160 8.42 0.42 5.84
CA ALA A 160 7.57 -0.65 5.33
C ALA A 160 7.94 -2.03 5.91
N LEU A 161 9.23 -2.36 5.99
CA LEU A 161 9.71 -3.57 6.67
C LEU A 161 9.36 -3.57 8.16
N GLY A 162 9.44 -2.40 8.81
CA GLY A 162 8.99 -2.22 10.19
C GLY A 162 7.50 -2.50 10.36
N VAL A 163 6.64 -2.02 9.45
CA VAL A 163 5.20 -2.32 9.46
C VAL A 163 4.95 -3.82 9.32
N VAL A 164 5.66 -4.49 8.40
CA VAL A 164 5.52 -5.96 8.24
C VAL A 164 5.92 -6.69 9.52
N ALA A 165 7.03 -6.31 10.16
CA ALA A 165 7.46 -6.90 11.42
C ALA A 165 6.43 -6.67 12.55
N ILE A 166 5.82 -5.48 12.60
CA ILE A 166 4.73 -5.18 13.54
C ILE A 166 3.50 -6.06 13.25
N CYS A 167 3.10 -6.22 11.99
CA CYS A 167 1.99 -7.10 11.62
C CYS A 167 2.20 -8.55 12.07
N VAL A 168 3.42 -9.08 11.90
CA VAL A 168 3.80 -10.41 12.38
C VAL A 168 3.78 -10.49 13.90
N GLY A 169 4.31 -9.49 14.60
CA GLY A 169 4.31 -9.45 16.07
C GLY A 169 2.89 -9.37 16.67
N VAL A 170 2.03 -8.53 16.09
CA VAL A 170 0.61 -8.43 16.47
C VAL A 170 -0.11 -9.74 16.21
N GLY A 171 0.09 -10.36 15.04
CA GLY A 171 -0.46 -11.67 14.72
C GLY A 171 -0.05 -12.74 15.73
N THR A 172 1.25 -12.83 16.00
CA THR A 172 1.84 -13.80 16.94
C THR A 172 1.27 -13.64 18.35
N THR A 173 1.21 -12.42 18.86
CA THR A 173 0.72 -12.17 20.24
C THR A 173 -0.77 -12.48 20.39
N LEU A 174 -1.57 -12.20 19.38
CA LEU A 174 -3.02 -12.43 19.40
C LEU A 174 -3.36 -13.91 19.15
N LEU A 175 -2.70 -14.55 18.20
CA LEU A 175 -2.77 -15.99 17.99
C LEU A 175 -2.41 -16.75 19.27
N ARG A 176 -1.36 -16.34 19.99
CA ARG A 176 -0.95 -17.02 21.22
C ARG A 176 -2.01 -16.99 22.32
N LYS A 177 -2.83 -15.93 22.35
CA LYS A 177 -3.93 -15.77 23.33
C LYS A 177 -5.18 -16.52 22.93
N VAL A 178 -5.44 -16.65 21.63
CA VAL A 178 -6.71 -17.17 21.10
C VAL A 178 -6.60 -18.65 20.71
N GLU A 179 -5.48 -19.04 20.13
CA GLU A 179 -5.16 -20.41 19.74
C GLU A 179 -4.18 -21.00 20.77
N SER A 180 -4.51 -22.16 21.33
CA SER A 180 -3.69 -22.88 22.31
C SER A 180 -2.52 -23.64 21.66
N MET A 181 -1.82 -22.99 20.73
CA MET A 181 -0.72 -23.56 19.93
C MET A 181 0.65 -23.29 20.57
N GLY A 182 1.66 -24.06 20.15
CA GLY A 182 3.05 -23.85 20.54
C GLY A 182 3.58 -22.49 20.04
N TRP A 183 4.61 -21.96 20.72
CA TRP A 183 5.13 -20.62 20.38
C TRP A 183 5.70 -20.56 18.96
N LEU A 184 6.39 -21.62 18.53
CA LEU A 184 6.93 -21.75 17.18
C LEU A 184 5.82 -21.84 16.14
N ASP A 185 4.76 -22.63 16.40
CA ASP A 185 3.63 -22.81 15.47
C ASP A 185 2.86 -21.51 15.25
N VAL A 186 2.71 -20.70 16.32
CA VAL A 186 2.05 -19.40 16.25
C VAL A 186 2.86 -18.39 15.44
N VAL A 187 4.19 -18.33 15.66
CA VAL A 187 5.08 -17.48 14.87
C VAL A 187 5.11 -17.94 13.42
N TYR A 188 5.22 -19.25 13.20
CA TYR A 188 5.21 -19.86 11.88
C TYR A 188 3.93 -19.49 11.14
N LEU A 189 2.77 -19.74 11.74
CA LEU A 189 1.47 -19.38 11.16
C LEU A 189 1.46 -17.88 10.82
N ALA A 190 1.81 -17.00 11.76
CA ALA A 190 1.81 -15.56 11.52
C ALA A 190 2.70 -15.14 10.34
N VAL A 191 3.91 -15.68 10.22
CA VAL A 191 4.82 -15.37 9.12
C VAL A 191 4.26 -15.89 7.79
N MET A 192 3.77 -17.14 7.75
CA MET A 192 3.23 -17.75 6.52
C MET A 192 1.95 -17.08 6.03
N SER A 193 1.12 -16.59 6.96
CA SER A 193 -0.05 -15.77 6.70
C SER A 193 0.32 -14.44 6.05
N VAL A 194 1.21 -13.68 6.70
CA VAL A 194 1.56 -12.31 6.32
C VAL A 194 2.32 -12.30 4.99
N THR A 195 3.15 -13.31 4.74
CA THR A 195 3.89 -13.47 3.48
C THR A 195 3.10 -14.10 2.34
N MET A 196 1.83 -14.49 2.57
CA MET A 196 0.94 -15.13 1.59
C MET A 196 1.45 -16.50 1.09
N VAL A 197 2.30 -17.20 1.85
CA VAL A 197 2.76 -18.54 1.47
C VAL A 197 1.74 -19.61 1.83
N GLY A 198 1.16 -19.52 3.04
CA GLY A 198 -0.07 -20.24 3.40
C GLY A 198 -0.10 -21.77 3.20
N TYR A 199 0.94 -22.52 3.58
CA TYR A 199 0.97 -23.99 3.39
C TYR A 199 -0.20 -24.79 3.99
N GLY A 200 -0.90 -24.22 4.99
CA GLY A 200 -2.10 -24.85 5.56
C GLY A 200 -1.85 -25.94 6.61
N GLU A 201 -0.60 -26.19 7.01
CA GLU A 201 -0.28 -27.14 8.08
C GLU A 201 -0.91 -26.74 9.42
N HIS A 202 -0.82 -25.45 9.75
CA HIS A 202 -1.48 -24.83 10.89
C HIS A 202 -2.47 -23.80 10.38
N VAL A 203 -3.69 -23.80 10.93
CA VAL A 203 -4.79 -22.92 10.52
C VAL A 203 -5.64 -22.52 11.73
N PHE A 204 -6.46 -21.48 11.55
CA PHE A 204 -7.35 -20.97 12.60
C PHE A 204 -8.49 -21.96 12.86
N LYS A 205 -8.47 -22.59 14.04
CA LYS A 205 -9.46 -23.61 14.42
C LYS A 205 -10.61 -23.02 15.22
N THR A 206 -10.36 -21.97 15.99
CA THR A 206 -11.37 -21.37 16.86
C THR A 206 -12.22 -20.34 16.14
N LEU A 207 -13.48 -20.18 16.57
CA LEU A 207 -14.37 -19.11 16.09
C LEU A 207 -13.74 -17.73 16.26
N HIS A 208 -13.21 -17.48 17.46
CA HIS A 208 -12.55 -16.22 17.81
C HIS A 208 -11.28 -16.00 16.97
N GLY A 209 -10.53 -17.07 16.70
CA GLY A 209 -9.34 -17.05 15.85
C GLY A 209 -9.67 -16.61 14.43
N ARG A 210 -10.68 -17.22 13.81
CA ARG A 210 -11.13 -16.87 12.44
C ARG A 210 -11.69 -15.45 12.34
N LEU A 211 -12.46 -15.02 13.34
CA LEU A 211 -13.01 -13.67 13.40
C LEU A 211 -11.91 -12.61 13.53
N PHE A 212 -10.87 -12.89 14.34
CA PHE A 212 -9.70 -12.03 14.45
C PHE A 212 -8.84 -12.06 13.18
N ALA A 213 -8.63 -13.25 12.61
CA ALA A 213 -7.81 -13.45 11.43
C ALA A 213 -8.34 -12.66 10.24
N SER A 214 -9.65 -12.59 10.08
CA SER A 214 -10.31 -11.91 8.97
C SER A 214 -9.79 -10.47 8.73
N PRO A 215 -10.03 -9.47 9.61
CA PRO A 215 -9.50 -8.12 9.40
C PRO A 215 -7.97 -8.06 9.47
N TRP A 216 -7.33 -8.87 10.31
CA TRP A 216 -5.88 -8.85 10.47
C TRP A 216 -5.12 -9.31 9.22
N LEU A 217 -5.58 -10.38 8.57
CA LEU A 217 -5.03 -10.91 7.33
C LEU A 217 -5.16 -9.89 6.20
N LEU A 218 -6.32 -9.27 6.07
CA LEU A 218 -6.56 -8.26 5.04
C LEU A 218 -5.59 -7.08 5.19
N VAL A 219 -5.48 -6.51 6.41
CA VAL A 219 -4.57 -5.38 6.68
C VAL A 219 -3.11 -5.78 6.48
N SER A 220 -2.71 -6.95 6.97
CA SER A 220 -1.32 -7.41 6.89
C SER A 220 -0.89 -7.68 5.44
N THR A 221 -1.78 -8.28 4.64
CA THR A 221 -1.53 -8.54 3.21
C THR A 221 -1.34 -7.23 2.45
N LEU A 222 -2.20 -6.23 2.70
CA LEU A 222 -2.06 -4.90 2.10
C LEU A 222 -0.74 -4.24 2.51
N ALA A 223 -0.35 -4.34 3.79
CA ALA A 223 0.91 -3.79 4.27
C ALA A 223 2.13 -4.44 3.60
N VAL A 224 2.13 -5.76 3.42
CA VAL A 224 3.20 -6.50 2.74
C VAL A 224 3.25 -6.17 1.26
N ALA A 225 2.11 -6.11 0.57
CA ALA A 225 2.04 -5.69 -0.83
C ALA A 225 2.67 -4.30 -1.03
N ARG A 226 2.39 -3.35 -0.13
CA ARG A 226 3.02 -2.01 -0.14
C ARG A 226 4.53 -2.07 0.11
N ALA A 227 4.98 -2.92 1.03
CA ALA A 227 6.41 -3.09 1.27
C ALA A 227 7.15 -3.60 0.02
N PHE A 228 6.57 -4.57 -0.71
CA PHE A 228 7.11 -5.03 -1.98
C PHE A 228 7.14 -3.94 -3.06
N LEU A 229 6.09 -3.14 -3.18
CA LEU A 229 6.06 -2.01 -4.11
C LEU A 229 7.16 -0.99 -3.79
N TYR A 230 7.38 -0.65 -2.52
CA TYR A 230 8.49 0.24 -2.14
C TYR A 230 9.88 -0.36 -2.39
N LEU A 231 10.04 -1.67 -2.22
CA LEU A 231 11.27 -2.37 -2.61
C LEU A 231 11.48 -2.33 -4.12
N ALA A 232 10.41 -2.48 -4.91
CA ALA A 232 10.46 -2.37 -6.37
C ALA A 232 10.82 -0.95 -6.81
N GLU A 233 10.16 0.08 -6.26
CA GLU A 233 10.51 1.49 -6.47
C GLU A 233 12.00 1.74 -6.19
N MET A 234 12.52 1.21 -5.08
CA MET A 234 13.95 1.35 -4.74
C MET A 234 14.89 0.71 -5.77
N ARG A 235 14.52 -0.43 -6.34
CA ARG A 235 15.28 -1.11 -7.41
C ARG A 235 15.22 -0.32 -8.71
N ILE A 236 14.04 0.15 -9.09
CA ILE A 236 13.77 0.95 -10.28
C ILE A 236 14.59 2.25 -10.20
N ASP A 237 14.49 2.96 -9.09
CA ASP A 237 15.26 4.18 -8.80
C ASP A 237 16.77 3.97 -8.87
N LYS A 238 17.27 2.84 -8.36
CA LYS A 238 18.70 2.52 -8.43
C LYS A 238 19.15 2.33 -9.88
N ARG A 239 18.32 1.69 -10.72
CA ARG A 239 18.58 1.52 -12.15
C ARG A 239 18.52 2.84 -12.91
N HIS A 240 17.48 3.66 -12.70
CA HIS A 240 17.37 4.98 -13.34
C HIS A 240 18.57 5.87 -13.03
N ARG A 241 19.04 5.90 -11.78
CA ARG A 241 20.24 6.68 -11.42
C ARG A 241 21.52 6.14 -12.04
N ALA A 242 21.69 4.81 -12.12
CA ALA A 242 22.84 4.22 -12.78
C ALA A 242 22.87 4.59 -14.27
N MET A 243 21.70 4.57 -14.91
CA MET A 243 21.55 4.97 -16.31
C MET A 243 21.79 6.46 -16.51
N ALA A 244 21.24 7.33 -15.65
CA ALA A 244 21.49 8.78 -15.69
C ALA A 244 22.98 9.10 -15.53
N ASN A 245 23.66 8.48 -14.54
CA ASN A 245 25.09 8.67 -14.36
C ASN A 245 25.91 8.16 -15.56
N TRP A 246 25.48 7.06 -16.18
CA TRP A 246 26.12 6.53 -17.37
C TRP A 246 25.98 7.48 -18.57
N VAL A 247 24.78 8.04 -18.79
CA VAL A 247 24.54 9.07 -19.83
C VAL A 247 25.37 10.32 -19.55
N LEU A 248 25.39 10.82 -18.31
CA LEU A 248 26.17 12.00 -17.91
C LEU A 248 27.69 11.79 -18.01
N SER A 249 28.17 10.54 -17.90
CA SER A 249 29.59 10.22 -18.06
C SER A 249 30.04 10.08 -19.52
N ARG A 250 29.11 10.15 -20.48
CA ARG A 250 29.42 10.09 -21.90
C ARG A 250 29.81 11.48 -22.38
N ASP A 251 30.94 11.60 -23.08
CA ASP A 251 31.27 12.82 -23.81
C ASP A 251 30.18 13.06 -24.86
N MET A 252 29.36 14.09 -24.67
CA MET A 252 28.32 14.49 -25.62
C MET A 252 28.90 15.50 -26.59
N THR A 253 28.69 15.27 -27.89
CA THR A 253 28.98 16.28 -28.91
C THR A 253 28.00 17.46 -28.80
N VAL A 254 28.40 18.66 -29.24
CA VAL A 254 27.55 19.88 -29.17
C VAL A 254 26.20 19.66 -29.89
N SER A 255 26.19 18.90 -30.97
CA SER A 255 24.96 18.51 -31.69
C SER A 255 24.06 17.59 -30.88
N GLU A 256 24.62 16.66 -30.09
CA GLU A 256 23.84 15.78 -29.21
C GLU A 256 23.30 16.54 -27.99
N PHE A 257 24.04 17.52 -27.48
CA PHE A 257 23.59 18.41 -26.40
C PHE A 257 22.40 19.27 -26.86
N LEU A 258 22.49 19.89 -28.04
CA LEU A 258 21.39 20.68 -28.63
C LEU A 258 20.17 19.81 -28.95
N ALA A 259 20.36 18.53 -29.29
CA ALA A 259 19.26 17.60 -29.49
C ALA A 259 18.59 17.13 -28.19
N ALA A 260 19.32 17.18 -27.06
CA ALA A 260 18.80 16.84 -25.73
C ALA A 260 18.15 18.04 -25.01
N ASP A 261 18.50 19.28 -25.39
CA ASP A 261 17.85 20.52 -24.94
C ASP A 261 16.54 20.75 -25.71
N ILE A 262 15.52 19.95 -25.38
CA ILE A 262 14.22 19.96 -26.07
C ILE A 262 13.47 21.29 -25.84
N ASP A 263 13.69 21.96 -24.71
CA ASP A 263 13.03 23.22 -24.35
C ASP A 263 13.90 24.47 -24.55
N ASN A 264 15.10 24.31 -25.10
CA ASN A 264 16.01 25.36 -25.55
C ASN A 264 16.35 26.39 -24.45
N ASN A 265 16.40 25.92 -23.20
CA ASN A 265 16.61 26.77 -22.03
C ASN A 265 18.11 26.81 -21.61
N GLY A 266 18.97 26.06 -22.30
CA GLY A 266 20.40 25.93 -22.02
C GLY A 266 20.75 24.92 -20.93
N TYR A 267 19.79 24.12 -20.47
CA TYR A 267 19.93 23.08 -19.45
C TYR A 267 19.30 21.77 -19.92
N VAL A 268 20.00 20.66 -19.72
CA VAL A 268 19.46 19.32 -19.97
C VAL A 268 18.77 18.83 -18.70
N THR A 269 17.45 18.63 -18.74
CA THR A 269 16.65 18.11 -17.62
C THR A 269 16.36 16.62 -17.72
#